data_AF-A0A7L3C938-F1
#
_entry.id   AF-A0A7L3C938-F1
#
_cell.length_a   1.000
_cell.length_b   1.000
_cell.length_c   1.000
_cell.angle_alpha   90.00
_cell.angle_beta   90.00
_cell.angle_gamma   90.00
#
_symmetry.space_group_name_H-M   'P 1'
#
loop_
_entity.id
_entity.type
_entity.pdbx_description
1 polymer ?
#
loop_
_entity_poly.entity_id
_entity_poly.type
_entity_poly.pdbx_seq_one_letter_code
_entity_poly.pdbx_strand_id
1 'polypeptide(L)' 'PRHKCGNQKSCPHNHFAFKIISGAANVVGPSICFNDMVLMSSVKNNIGRGLNIAVVNGTSGQLLKADTFDMYSG' A
#
# COMPACT_ATOMS: atom_id res chain seq x y z
N PRO A 1 10.95 -12.25 15.33
CA PRO A 1 11.53 -11.59 14.14
C PRO A 1 10.45 -10.77 13.43
N ARG A 2 10.76 -9.55 12.97
CA ARG A 2 9.80 -8.74 12.20
C ARG A 2 9.95 -9.09 10.72
N HIS A 3 8.90 -9.62 10.09
CA HIS A 3 8.89 -9.88 8.64
C HIS A 3 8.48 -8.61 7.87
N LYS A 4 8.85 -8.55 6.59
CA LYS A 4 8.54 -7.42 5.70
C LYS A 4 7.04 -7.07 5.73
N CYS A 5 6.73 -5.78 5.79
CA CYS A 5 5.37 -5.24 5.95
C CYS A 5 4.61 -5.72 7.20
N GLY A 6 5.32 -6.31 8.17
CA GLY A 6 4.69 -6.90 9.36
C GLY A 6 3.86 -8.13 9.05
N ASN A 7 4.24 -8.90 8.03
CA ASN A 7 3.59 -10.18 7.72
C ASN A 7 3.85 -11.22 8.82
N GLN A 8 2.97 -12.22 8.94
CA GLN A 8 3.10 -13.29 9.94
C GLN A 8 4.26 -14.24 9.63
N LYS A 9 4.61 -14.37 8.35
CA LYS A 9 5.70 -15.23 7.85
C LYS A 9 6.48 -14.53 6.73
N SER A 10 7.72 -14.93 6.55
CA SER A 10 8.52 -14.49 5.40
C SER A 10 7.96 -15.04 4.09
N CYS A 11 8.06 -14.24 3.03
CA CYS A 11 7.82 -14.72 1.67
C CYS A 11 8.96 -15.63 1.21
N PRO A 12 8.71 -16.60 0.31
CA PRO A 12 9.76 -17.39 -0.34
C PRO A 12 10.71 -16.52 -1.18
N HIS A 13 11.79 -17.14 -1.68
CA HIS A 13 12.67 -16.49 -2.66
C HIS A 13 11.87 -16.05 -3.90
N ASN A 14 12.31 -14.95 -4.53
CA ASN A 14 11.70 -14.36 -5.72
C ASN A 14 10.22 -13.95 -5.57
N HIS A 15 9.78 -13.65 -4.35
CA HIS A 15 8.45 -13.10 -4.08
C HIS A 15 8.53 -11.74 -3.39
N PHE A 16 7.62 -10.84 -3.74
CA PHE A 16 7.44 -9.58 -3.02
C PHE A 16 6.42 -9.76 -1.88
N ALA A 17 6.76 -9.26 -0.70
CA ALA A 17 5.82 -9.14 0.40
C ALA A 17 4.96 -7.90 0.21
N PHE A 18 3.67 -7.96 0.51
CA PHE A 18 2.82 -6.77 0.58
C PHE A 18 1.79 -6.92 1.69
N LYS A 19 1.28 -5.78 2.15
CA LYS A 19 0.16 -5.69 3.09
C LYS A 19 -0.69 -4.48 2.72
N ILE A 20 -1.97 -4.72 2.48
CA ILE A 20 -2.96 -3.71 2.11
C ILE A 20 -4.01 -3.68 3.20
N ILE A 21 -4.28 -2.50 3.73
CA ILE A 21 -5.26 -2.28 4.79
C ILE A 21 -6.19 -1.16 4.32
N SER A 22 -7.49 -1.43 4.29
CA SER A 22 -8.49 -0.42 3.95
C SER A 22 -8.57 0.66 5.03
N GLY A 23 -9.17 1.81 4.71
CA GLY A 23 -9.54 2.79 5.73
C GLY A 23 -10.63 2.27 6.67
N ALA A 24 -10.82 2.96 7.78
CA ALA A 24 -11.94 2.76 8.70
C ALA A 24 -12.82 4.03 8.71
N ALA A 25 -14.04 3.89 8.20
CA ALA A 25 -14.94 5.01 7.92
C ALA A 25 -14.22 6.12 7.12
N ASN A 26 -14.30 7.36 7.61
CA ASN A 26 -13.62 8.54 7.05
C ASN A 26 -12.54 9.11 7.98
N VAL A 27 -12.23 8.44 9.08
CA VAL A 27 -11.32 8.94 10.14
C VAL A 27 -9.93 8.32 10.07
N VAL A 28 -9.84 7.05 9.66
CA VAL A 28 -8.55 6.37 9.46
C VAL A 28 -8.42 6.04 8.00
N GLY A 29 -7.41 6.61 7.37
CA GLY A 29 -7.09 6.34 5.97
C GLY A 29 -6.45 4.96 5.73
N PRO A 30 -6.48 4.46 4.48
CA PRO A 30 -5.88 3.18 4.13
C PRO A 30 -4.35 3.20 4.23
N SER A 31 -3.74 2.01 4.20
CA SER A 31 -2.29 1.88 4.04
C SER A 31 -1.92 0.76 3.06
N ILE A 32 -0.88 1.01 2.26
CA ILE A 32 -0.32 0.06 1.30
C ILE A 32 1.18 -0.04 1.58
N CYS A 33 1.62 -1.21 2.00
CA CYS A 33 3.04 -1.56 2.13
C CYS A 33 3.41 -2.58 1.06
N PHE A 34 4.54 -2.36 0.39
CA PHE A 34 5.10 -3.25 -0.61
C PHE A 34 6.61 -3.41 -0.38
N ASN A 35 7.05 -4.65 -0.24
CA ASN A 35 8.43 -5.05 0.01
C ASN A 35 9.11 -4.27 1.15
N ASP A 36 8.39 -4.11 2.26
CA ASP A 36 8.78 -3.34 3.46
C ASP A 36 8.83 -1.81 3.30
N MET A 37 8.41 -1.30 2.13
CA MET A 37 8.25 0.12 1.88
C MET A 37 6.77 0.51 1.97
N VAL A 38 6.45 1.50 2.79
CA VAL A 38 5.10 2.08 2.83
C VAL A 38 4.93 2.99 1.61
N LEU A 39 4.10 2.57 0.67
CA LEU A 39 3.81 3.29 -0.58
C LEU A 39 2.74 4.35 -0.36
N MET A 40 1.65 3.99 0.33
CA MET A 40 0.53 4.89 0.64
C MET A 40 0.16 4.79 2.11
N SER A 41 -0.04 5.93 2.78
CA SER A 41 -0.55 5.98 4.15
C SER A 41 -0.98 7.39 4.55
N SER A 42 -1.76 7.52 5.62
CA SER A 42 -2.09 8.82 6.23
C SER A 42 -0.85 9.61 6.63
N VAL A 43 0.20 8.93 7.14
CA VAL A 43 1.47 9.57 7.54
C VAL A 43 2.20 10.16 6.33
N LYS A 44 2.10 9.52 5.15
CA LYS A 44 2.67 10.02 3.90
C LYS A 44 1.80 11.08 3.21
N ASN A 45 0.60 11.34 3.73
CA ASN A 45 -0.36 12.31 3.20
C ASN A 45 -0.64 12.14 1.69
N ASN A 46 -0.71 10.89 1.22
CA ASN A 46 -0.89 10.55 -0.20
C ASN A 46 -2.03 9.56 -0.42
N ILE A 47 -3.09 9.70 0.38
CA ILE A 47 -4.29 8.86 0.38
C ILE A 47 -5.53 9.75 0.36
N GLY A 48 -6.68 9.19 -0.04
CA GLY A 48 -7.93 9.93 -0.13
C GLY A 48 -9.17 9.05 -0.01
N ARG A 49 -10.34 9.69 -0.04
CA ARG A 49 -11.64 9.01 -0.16
C ARG A 49 -11.69 8.24 -1.48
N GLY A 50 -12.37 7.10 -1.48
CA GLY A 50 -12.53 6.27 -2.66
C GLY A 50 -11.36 5.29 -2.86
N LEU A 51 -10.92 5.13 -4.11
CA LEU A 51 -9.89 4.16 -4.47
C LEU A 51 -8.50 4.77 -4.33
N ASN A 52 -7.60 4.00 -3.73
CA ASN A 52 -6.20 4.37 -3.53
C ASN A 52 -5.36 3.31 -4.26
N ILE A 53 -4.61 3.73 -5.28
CA ILE A 53 -3.96 2.81 -6.23
C ILE A 53 -2.46 3.06 -6.24
N ALA A 54 -1.68 1.99 -6.08
CA ALA A 54 -0.23 2.01 -6.27
C ALA A 54 0.16 1.02 -7.38
N VAL A 55 0.86 1.52 -8.39
CA VAL A 55 1.39 0.75 -9.52
C VAL A 55 2.88 0.53 -9.31
N VAL A 56 3.31 -0.73 -9.34
CA VAL A 56 4.71 -1.14 -9.15
C VAL A 56 5.21 -1.92 -10.35
N ASN A 57 6.52 -1.87 -10.60
CA ASN A 57 7.18 -2.71 -11.58
C ASN A 57 7.24 -4.16 -11.06
N GLY A 58 6.72 -5.11 -11.83
CA GLY A 58 6.64 -6.53 -11.41
C GLY A 58 7.98 -7.26 -11.37
N THR A 59 9.04 -6.72 -11.97
CA THR A 59 10.38 -7.32 -11.99
C THR A 59 11.27 -6.69 -10.92
N SER A 60 11.36 -5.36 -10.87
CA SER A 60 12.23 -4.66 -9.93
C SER A 60 11.56 -4.37 -8.57
N GLY A 61 10.23 -4.39 -8.52
CA GLY A 61 9.46 -3.98 -7.34
C GLY A 61 9.44 -2.46 -7.11
N GLN A 62 9.93 -1.66 -8.07
CA GLN A 62 9.96 -0.20 -7.95
C GLN A 62 8.55 0.41 -8.09
N LEU A 63 8.23 1.39 -7.25
CA LEU A 63 7.00 2.19 -7.41
C LEU A 63 7.06 3.00 -8.71
N LEU A 64 6.05 2.84 -9.57
CA LEU A 64 5.89 3.60 -10.81
C LEU A 64 4.96 4.80 -10.61
N LYS A 65 3.83 4.59 -9.92
CA LYS A 65 2.82 5.63 -9.70
C LYS A 65 2.00 5.30 -8.46
N ALA A 66 1.59 6.32 -7.72
CA ALA A 66 0.54 6.22 -6.71
C ALA A 66 -0.46 7.35 -6.94
N ASP A 67 -1.74 7.05 -6.87
CA ASP A 67 -2.80 8.05 -7.05
C ASP A 67 -4.08 7.67 -6.31
N THR A 68 -4.97 8.65 -6.17
CA THR A 68 -6.25 8.50 -5.47
C THR A 68 -7.40 8.96 -6.36
N PHE A 69 -8.52 8.25 -6.28
CA PHE A 69 -9.69 8.50 -7.10
C PHE A 69 -10.92 8.54 -6.20
N ASP A 70 -11.56 9.70 -6.13
CA ASP A 70 -12.76 9.88 -5.34
C ASP A 70 -13.97 9.26 -6.05
N MET A 71 -14.52 8.19 -5.46
CA MET A 71 -15.66 7.48 -6.04
C MET A 71 -17.01 7.99 -5.54
N TYR A 72 -17.04 9.00 -4.66
CA TYR A 72 -18.28 9.57 -4.14
C TYR A 72 -18.75 10.79 -4.96
N SER A 73 -17.80 11.64 -5.38
CA SER A 73 -18.09 12.88 -6.13
C SER A 73 -17.05 13.16 -7.21
N GLY A 74 -16.50 12.10 -7.81
CA GLY A 74 -15.46 12.18 -8.83
C GLY A 74 -15.93 12.66 -10.19
#